data_AF-A0A2D6Y6K7-F1
#
_entry.id   AF-A0A2D6Y6K7-F1
#
_cell.length_a   1.000
_cell.length_b   1.000
_cell.length_c   1.000
_cell.angle_alpha   90.00
_cell.angle_beta   90.00
_cell.angle_gamma   90.00
#
_symmetry.space_group_name_H-M   'P 1'
#
loop_
_entity.id
_entity.type
_entity.pdbx_description
1 polymer ?
#
loop_
_entity_poly.entity_id
_entity_poly.type
_entity_poly.pdbx_seq_one_letter_code
_entity_poly.pdbx_strand_id
1 'polypeptide(L)'
;MAASSTQPEVQICPICQVKIQARPGSADQVMFSRGTPGTRSKLWSRVCQFLKTEGQTSTCLNQDPDQRGTEQAGDAFPDAPTIDLGQS
;
A
#
# COMPACT_ATOMS: atom_id res chain seq x y z
N MET A 1 -3.29 29.04 24.61
CA MET A 1 -2.50 27.99 23.93
C MET A 1 -3.49 26.92 23.52
N ALA A 2 -3.89 26.86 22.25
CA ALA A 2 -4.83 25.85 21.77
C ALA A 2 -4.07 24.54 21.56
N ALA A 3 -4.48 23.47 22.23
CA ALA A 3 -4.01 22.13 21.93
C ALA A 3 -4.52 21.79 20.53
N SER A 4 -3.64 21.84 19.53
CA SER A 4 -3.94 21.33 18.20
C SER A 4 -4.16 19.83 18.33
N SER A 5 -5.41 19.42 18.20
CA SER A 5 -5.79 18.02 18.09
C SER A 5 -5.05 17.41 16.91
N THR A 6 -4.01 16.61 17.16
CA THR A 6 -3.28 15.88 16.12
C THR A 6 -4.19 14.76 15.58
N GLN A 7 -5.14 15.13 14.73
CA GLN A 7 -5.95 14.15 14.00
C GLN A 7 -5.08 13.53 12.90
N PRO A 8 -5.17 12.20 12.67
CA PRO A 8 -4.47 11.57 11.57
C PRO A 8 -4.99 12.13 10.24
N GLU A 9 -4.09 12.58 9.37
CA GLU A 9 -4.44 13.05 8.04
C GLU A 9 -4.78 11.83 7.17
N VAL A 10 -6.01 11.78 6.64
CA VAL A 10 -6.47 10.66 5.81
C VAL A 10 -6.40 11.05 4.35
N GLN A 11 -5.58 10.32 3.59
CA GLN A 11 -5.46 10.46 2.14
C GLN A 11 -6.05 9.23 1.44
N ILE A 12 -6.69 9.42 0.29
CA ILE A 12 -7.26 8.32 -0.50
C ILE A 12 -6.59 8.32 -1.86
N CYS A 13 -5.98 7.20 -2.23
CA CYS A 13 -5.30 7.09 -3.51
C CYS A 13 -6.34 7.07 -4.65
N PRO A 14 -6.29 7.99 -5.62
CA PRO A 14 -7.26 8.02 -6.72
C PRO A 14 -7.13 6.81 -7.66
N ILE A 15 -5.95 6.17 -7.72
CA ILE A 15 -5.71 5.00 -8.58
C ILE A 15 -6.19 3.70 -7.95
N CYS A 16 -5.81 3.41 -6.70
CA CYS A 16 -6.13 2.14 -6.04
C CYS A 16 -7.24 2.22 -4.97
N GLN A 17 -7.75 3.42 -4.68
CA GLN A 17 -8.83 3.70 -3.73
C GLN A 17 -8.54 3.27 -2.27
N VAL A 18 -7.30 2.93 -1.96
CA VAL A 18 -6.86 2.60 -0.60
C VAL A 18 -6.65 3.87 0.20
N LYS A 19 -7.06 3.85 1.48
CA LYS A 19 -6.86 4.97 2.40
C LYS A 19 -5.55 4.81 3.16
N ILE A 20 -4.81 5.90 3.29
CA ILE A 20 -3.59 6.01 4.08
C ILE A 20 -3.85 7.04 5.17
N GLN A 21 -3.69 6.64 6.44
CA GLN A 21 -3.77 7.51 7.58
C GLN A 21 -2.35 7.88 8.02
N ALA A 22 -1.94 9.10 7.70
CA ALA A 22 -0.67 9.65 8.15
C ALA A 22 -0.75 9.97 9.63
N ARG A 23 0.28 9.55 10.39
CA ARG A 23 0.32 9.70 11.84
C ARG A 23 1.63 10.39 12.23
N PRO A 24 1.59 11.64 12.69
CA PRO A 24 2.79 12.35 13.10
C PRO A 24 3.55 11.58 14.19
N GLY A 25 4.84 11.32 13.96
CA GLY A 25 5.69 10.61 14.91
C GLY A 25 5.53 9.09 14.94
N SER A 26 4.74 8.49 14.05
CA SER A 26 4.66 7.03 13.90
C SER A 26 4.54 6.62 12.43
N ALA A 27 4.64 5.32 12.15
CA ALA A 27 4.39 4.82 10.79
C ALA A 27 2.93 5.06 10.36
N ASP A 28 2.75 5.28 9.06
CA ASP A 28 1.43 5.37 8.43
C ASP A 28 0.65 4.07 8.59
N GLN A 29 -0.67 4.19 8.72
CA GLN A 29 -1.58 3.05 8.70
C GLN A 29 -2.36 3.00 7.39
N VAL A 30 -2.36 1.84 6.73
CA VAL A 30 -3.10 1.61 5.49
C VAL A 30 -4.41 0.89 5.79
N MET A 31 -5.54 1.46 5.36
CA MET A 31 -6.86 0.84 5.49
C MET A 31 -7.31 0.26 4.16
N PHE A 32 -7.28 -1.06 4.05
CA PHE A 32 -7.87 -1.80 2.92
C PHE A 32 -9.40 -1.84 3.06
N SER A 33 -10.10 -2.15 1.95
CA SER A 33 -11.56 -2.26 1.94
C SER A 33 -12.09 -3.42 2.80
N ARG A 34 -11.25 -4.43 3.05
CA ARG A 34 -11.56 -5.61 3.88
C ARG A 34 -10.32 -6.05 4.65
N GLY A 35 -10.54 -6.64 5.82
CA GLY A 35 -9.48 -7.17 6.67
C GLY A 35 -8.88 -6.13 7.63
N THR A 36 -7.77 -6.51 8.27
CA THR A 36 -7.07 -5.65 9.22
C THR A 36 -6.30 -4.52 8.50
N PRO A 37 -6.08 -3.38 9.18
CA PRO A 37 -5.15 -2.37 8.67
C PRO A 37 -3.76 -2.95 8.43
N GLY A 38 -3.05 -2.44 7.43
CA GLY A 38 -1.71 -2.86 7.08
C GLY A 38 -0.74 -1.70 6.95
N THR A 39 0.37 -1.96 6.27
CA THR A 39 1.49 -1.04 6.06
C THR A 39 1.56 -0.59 4.61
N ARG A 40 2.34 0.47 4.36
CA ARG A 40 2.63 0.94 3.00
C ARG A 40 3.42 -0.08 2.17
N SER A 41 4.29 -0.86 2.82
CA SER A 41 5.03 -1.95 2.19
C SER A 41 4.07 -3.03 1.67
N LYS A 42 3.11 -3.47 2.48
CA LYS A 42 2.05 -4.41 2.06
C LYS A 42 1.22 -3.89 0.90
N LEU A 43 0.84 -2.61 0.93
CA LEU A 43 0.10 -1.98 -0.15
C LEU A 43 0.90 -1.98 -1.46
N TRP A 44 2.20 -1.71 -1.37
CA TRP A 44 3.11 -1.79 -2.50
C TRP A 44 3.16 -3.19 -3.09
N SER A 45 3.50 -4.20 -2.29
CA SER A 45 3.69 -5.59 -2.71
C SER A 45 2.43 -6.23 -3.30
N ARG A 46 1.23 -5.76 -2.95
CA ARG A 46 -0.02 -6.37 -3.41
C ARG A 46 -0.73 -5.60 -4.51
N VAL A 47 -0.48 -4.29 -4.62
CA VAL A 47 -1.33 -3.42 -5.45
C VAL A 47 -0.48 -2.45 -6.27
N CYS A 48 0.25 -1.55 -5.61
CA CYS A 48 0.84 -0.39 -6.29
C CYS A 48 2.02 -0.77 -7.20
N GLN A 49 2.70 -1.90 -6.97
CA GLN A 49 3.78 -2.38 -7.84
C GLN A 49 3.33 -2.84 -9.23
N PHE A 50 2.03 -3.12 -9.38
CA PHE A 50 1.46 -3.61 -10.63
C PHE A 50 0.96 -2.48 -11.53
N LEU A 51 1.05 -1.22 -11.10
CA LEU A 51 0.80 -0.06 -11.96
C LEU A 51 1.95 0.09 -12.96
N LYS A 52 1.64 0.15 -14.26
CA LYS A 52 2.66 0.09 -15.34
C LYS A 52 2.77 1.35 -16.18
N THR A 53 1.75 2.20 -16.18
CA THR A 53 1.76 3.42 -17.00
C THR A 53 2.27 4.60 -16.18
N GLU A 54 2.97 5.53 -16.83
CA GLU A 54 3.48 6.75 -16.20
C GLU A 54 2.34 7.56 -15.55
N GLY A 55 1.19 7.65 -16.21
CA GLY A 55 0.01 8.33 -15.63
C GLY A 55 -0.45 7.70 -14.31
N GLN A 56 -0.41 6.36 -14.20
CA GLN A 56 -0.76 5.67 -12.95
C GLN A 56 0.32 5.80 -11.87
N THR A 57 1.61 5.67 -12.24
CA THR A 57 2.71 5.74 -11.28
C THR A 57 2.91 7.15 -10.73
N SER A 58 2.73 8.19 -11.54
CA SER A 58 2.82 9.58 -11.08
C SER A 58 1.63 10.02 -10.22
N THR A 59 0.48 9.33 -10.34
CA THR A 59 -0.76 9.68 -9.63
C THR A 59 -1.00 8.85 -8.36
N CYS A 60 -0.39 7.67 -8.24
CA CYS A 60 -0.60 6.80 -7.08
C CYS A 60 0.21 7.27 -5.86
N LEU A 61 -0.48 7.47 -4.73
CA LEU A 61 0.11 7.99 -3.48
C LEU A 61 1.20 7.12 -2.84
N ASN A 62 1.33 5.85 -3.27
CA ASN A 62 2.28 4.90 -2.70
C ASN A 62 3.36 4.48 -3.71
N GLN A 63 3.88 5.45 -4.47
CA GLN A 63 4.90 5.24 -5.50
C GLN A 63 6.30 5.76 -5.12
N ASP A 64 6.43 6.47 -4.02
CA ASP A 64 7.73 6.94 -3.53
C ASP A 64 8.44 5.81 -2.73
N PRO A 65 9.61 5.30 -3.18
CA PRO A 65 10.35 4.26 -2.48
C PRO A 65 10.72 4.64 -1.03
N ASP A 66 10.98 5.93 -0.76
CA ASP A 66 11.38 6.41 0.57
C ASP A 66 10.19 6.43 1.54
N GLN A 67 8.96 6.47 1.03
CA GLN A 67 7.74 6.46 1.84
C GLN A 67 7.07 5.09 1.95
N ARG A 68 7.32 4.17 1.01
CA ARG A 68 6.70 2.82 1.02
C ARG A 68 7.20 1.96 2.19
N GLY A 69 8.43 2.17 2.64
CA GLY A 69 9.12 1.31 3.60
C GLY A 69 9.56 -0.03 2.99
N THR A 70 10.34 -0.80 3.75
CA THR A 70 10.88 -2.10 3.31
C THR A 70 9.83 -3.20 3.39
N GLU A 71 9.69 -4.00 2.33
CA GLU A 71 8.82 -5.18 2.30
C GLU A 71 9.17 -6.17 3.41
N GLN A 72 8.14 -6.69 4.09
CA GLN A 72 8.27 -7.66 5.17
C GLN A 72 7.75 -9.03 4.76
N ALA A 73 8.14 -10.07 5.50
CA ALA A 73 7.61 -11.41 5.30
C ALA A 73 6.07 -11.41 5.39
N GLY A 74 5.41 -11.93 4.35
CA GLY A 74 3.95 -11.95 4.25
C GLY A 74 3.29 -10.69 3.65
N ASP A 75 4.07 -9.68 3.26
CA ASP A 75 3.56 -8.54 2.50
C ASP A 75 3.14 -8.95 1.09
N ALA A 76 4.02 -9.65 0.36
CA ALA A 76 3.66 -10.25 -0.92
C ALA A 76 2.75 -11.48 -0.76
N PHE A 77 1.99 -11.79 -1.81
CA PHE A 77 1.41 -13.13 -1.93
C PHE A 77 2.53 -14.15 -2.17
N PRO A 78 2.39 -15.40 -1.69
CA PRO A 78 3.32 -16.45 -2.05
C PRO A 78 3.29 -16.68 -3.57
N ASP A 79 4.40 -17.15 -4.12
CA ASP A 79 4.43 -17.58 -5.51
C ASP A 79 3.33 -18.61 -5.78
N ALA A 80 2.71 -18.48 -6.96
CA ALA A 80 1.73 -19.45 -7.40
C ALA A 80 2.39 -20.82 -7.49
N PRO A 81 1.73 -21.89 -7.03
CA PRO A 81 2.27 -23.24 -7.19
C PRO A 81 2.41 -23.57 -8.69
N THR A 82 3.48 -24.27 -9.06
CA THR A 82 3.64 -24.79 -10.42
C THR A 82 2.52 -25.79 -10.72
N ILE A 83 1.70 -25.48 -11.71
CA ILE A 83 0.68 -26.40 -12.24
C ILE A 83 1.27 -27.09 -13.46
N ASP A 84 1.46 -28.40 -13.40
CA ASP A 84 1.78 -29.21 -14.58
C ASP A 84 0.48 -29.47 -15.36
N LEU A 85 0.33 -28.78 -16.49
CA LEU A 85 -0.86 -28.87 -17.32
C LEU A 85 -0.86 -30.07 -18.27
N GLY A 86 0.08 -31.01 -18.16
CA GLY A 86 0.07 -32.28 -18.90
C GLY A 86 -0.05 -32.09 -20.41
N GLN A 87 1.09 -31.96 -21.08
CA GLN A 87 1.13 -31.88 -22.54
C GLN A 87 0.38 -33.07 -23.15
N SER A 88 -0.76 -32.80 -23.78
CA SER A 88 -1.58 -33.75 -24.54
C SER A 88 -1.05 -33.93 -25.96
#